data_AF-A0A1G6D4Y7-F1
#
_entry.id   AF-A0A1G6D4Y7-F1
#
_cell.length_a   1.000
_cell.length_b   1.000
_cell.length_c   1.000
_cell.angle_alpha   90.00
_cell.angle_beta   90.00
_cell.angle_gamma   90.00
#
_symmetry.space_group_name_H-M   'P 1'
#
loop_
_entity.id
_entity.type
_entity.pdbx_description
1 polymer ?
#
loop_
_entity_poly.entity_id
_entity_poly.type
_entity_poly.pdbx_seq_one_letter_code
_entity_poly.pdbx_strand_id
1 'polypeptide(L)'
;MKEENKLNTMELLEATESASTEVVETVKSEDEIRKLKKMQLIKIGVMLLLAALIMIFMTIAWFTMSREVEGTGTQMTATSMPFSFEFPGTDEGKWIAKYRTLSDQAGIWLVDTDNNLDNGTTTAEEELGLEPGDSGVLEFRIRPEENNSITVDLCFTLRAFEKTNNNAADLPLVEITDTAPALMKFINAHIMLFEDIDENGKYTGLIKSNAQLERFIRNKSYSKNSAGYTKLYWVWPMHLSNLISAQQSELVYNLNEREDVIEYIADNKEGFFKDIDPTITKTALSADLDSMTHYGGYSIMFDKADLEIGKNIRYVILGLSASTVG
;
A
#
# COMPACT_ATOMS: atom_id res chain seq x y z
N MET A 1 -84.52 -16.24 -53.47
CA MET A 1 -83.97 -17.07 -52.37
C MET A 1 -82.53 -17.50 -52.70
N LYS A 2 -81.61 -16.55 -52.85
CA LYS A 2 -80.20 -16.84 -53.21
C LYS A 2 -79.19 -15.79 -52.70
N GLU A 3 -79.64 -14.81 -51.91
CA GLU A 3 -78.79 -13.73 -51.37
C GLU A 3 -78.42 -13.91 -49.90
N GLU A 4 -79.24 -14.58 -49.08
CA GLU A 4 -78.96 -14.70 -47.63
C GLU A 4 -77.88 -15.73 -47.27
N ASN A 5 -77.52 -16.66 -48.18
CA ASN A 5 -76.48 -17.67 -47.88
C ASN A 5 -75.07 -17.25 -48.34
N LYS A 6 -74.95 -16.18 -49.14
CA LYS A 6 -73.66 -15.60 -49.54
C LYS A 6 -73.11 -14.63 -48.49
N LEU A 7 -73.98 -13.94 -47.76
CA LEU A 7 -73.58 -12.93 -46.78
C LEU A 7 -72.91 -13.58 -45.55
N ASN A 8 -73.50 -14.66 -45.02
CA ASN A 8 -72.93 -15.39 -43.89
C ASN A 8 -71.63 -16.15 -44.22
N THR A 9 -71.38 -16.50 -45.48
CA THR A 9 -70.16 -17.22 -45.86
C THR A 9 -68.99 -16.27 -46.11
N MET A 10 -69.25 -15.06 -46.63
CA MET A 10 -68.23 -14.03 -46.81
C MET A 10 -67.75 -13.46 -45.47
N GLU A 11 -68.65 -13.18 -44.55
CA GLU A 11 -68.34 -12.62 -43.22
C GLU A 11 -67.57 -13.62 -42.34
N LEU A 12 -67.86 -14.92 -42.47
CA LEU A 12 -67.13 -15.99 -41.78
C LEU A 12 -65.72 -16.21 -42.38
N LEU A 13 -65.54 -16.00 -43.69
CA LEU A 13 -64.25 -16.06 -44.38
C LEU A 13 -63.36 -14.86 -44.02
N GLU A 14 -63.93 -13.66 -43.95
CA GLU A 14 -63.19 -12.45 -43.54
C GLU A 14 -62.78 -12.50 -42.07
N ALA A 15 -63.64 -13.02 -41.19
CA ALA A 15 -63.31 -13.20 -39.77
C ALA A 15 -62.24 -14.30 -39.55
N THR A 16 -62.23 -15.35 -40.38
CA THR A 16 -61.19 -16.41 -40.29
C THR A 16 -59.87 -15.99 -40.93
N GLU A 17 -59.87 -15.16 -41.97
CA GLU A 17 -58.67 -14.62 -42.60
C GLU A 17 -58.03 -13.51 -41.74
N SER A 18 -58.84 -12.65 -41.11
CA SER A 18 -58.35 -11.64 -40.16
C SER A 18 -57.80 -12.27 -38.88
N ALA A 19 -58.48 -13.26 -38.31
CA ALA A 19 -57.99 -13.97 -37.12
C ALA A 19 -56.74 -14.81 -37.43
N SER A 20 -56.65 -15.45 -38.59
CA SER A 20 -55.45 -16.21 -38.97
C SER A 20 -54.27 -15.30 -39.30
N THR A 21 -54.49 -14.12 -39.88
CA THR A 21 -53.41 -13.15 -40.16
C THR A 21 -52.89 -12.50 -38.88
N GLU A 22 -53.77 -12.13 -37.94
CA GLU A 22 -53.38 -11.59 -36.63
C GLU A 22 -52.66 -12.63 -35.76
N VAL A 23 -53.11 -13.89 -35.78
CA VAL A 23 -52.43 -15.00 -35.10
C VAL A 23 -51.06 -15.28 -35.76
N VAL A 24 -50.92 -15.17 -37.08
CA VAL A 24 -49.64 -15.38 -37.78
C VAL A 24 -48.66 -14.23 -37.53
N GLU A 25 -49.11 -12.97 -37.46
CA GLU A 25 -48.25 -11.81 -37.13
C GLU A 25 -47.84 -11.79 -35.64
N THR A 26 -48.75 -12.15 -34.72
CA THR A 26 -48.42 -12.28 -33.29
C THR A 26 -47.45 -13.44 -33.04
N VAL A 27 -47.62 -14.58 -33.72
CA VAL A 27 -46.67 -15.72 -33.61
C VAL A 27 -45.31 -15.39 -34.25
N LYS A 28 -45.27 -14.72 -35.42
CA LYS A 28 -43.99 -14.29 -36.03
C LYS A 28 -43.22 -13.29 -35.16
N SER A 29 -43.91 -12.32 -34.57
CA SER A 29 -43.27 -11.31 -33.71
C SER A 29 -42.81 -11.90 -32.37
N GLU A 30 -43.57 -12.82 -31.76
CA GLU A 30 -43.12 -13.56 -30.58
C GLU A 30 -41.90 -14.46 -30.85
N ASP A 31 -41.84 -15.11 -32.01
CA ASP A 31 -40.70 -15.94 -32.41
C ASP A 31 -39.42 -15.12 -32.67
N GLU A 32 -39.53 -13.92 -33.25
CA GLU A 32 -38.40 -13.00 -33.42
C GLU A 32 -37.90 -12.45 -32.08
N ILE A 33 -38.80 -12.07 -31.16
CA ILE A 33 -38.45 -11.66 -29.79
C ILE A 33 -37.81 -12.83 -29.03
N ARG A 34 -38.28 -14.07 -29.22
CA ARG A 34 -37.64 -15.28 -28.65
C ARG A 34 -36.24 -15.51 -29.20
N LYS A 35 -36.02 -15.32 -30.51
CA LYS A 35 -34.70 -15.46 -31.13
C LYS A 35 -33.73 -14.39 -30.61
N LEU A 36 -34.18 -13.13 -30.49
CA LEU A 36 -33.37 -12.05 -29.91
C LEU A 36 -33.05 -12.29 -28.43
N LYS A 37 -34.03 -12.73 -27.63
CA LYS A 37 -33.81 -13.12 -26.22
C LYS A 37 -32.85 -14.31 -26.10
N LYS A 38 -32.97 -15.32 -26.98
CA LYS A 38 -32.02 -16.44 -27.03
C LYS A 38 -30.62 -16.00 -27.43
N MET A 39 -30.46 -15.09 -28.39
CA MET A 39 -29.16 -14.52 -28.77
C MET A 39 -28.55 -13.65 -27.66
N GLN A 40 -29.37 -12.88 -26.93
CA GLN A 40 -28.93 -12.13 -25.75
C GLN A 40 -28.53 -13.05 -24.59
N LEU A 41 -29.29 -14.12 -24.33
CA LEU A 41 -28.95 -15.14 -23.33
C LEU A 41 -27.67 -15.90 -23.70
N ILE A 42 -27.45 -16.21 -24.99
CA ILE A 42 -26.20 -16.81 -25.47
C ILE A 42 -25.04 -15.82 -25.28
N LYS A 43 -25.20 -14.53 -25.61
CA LYS A 43 -24.17 -13.50 -25.37
C LYS A 43 -23.84 -13.33 -23.89
N ILE A 44 -24.85 -13.33 -23.01
CA ILE A 44 -24.64 -13.27 -21.54
C ILE A 44 -23.93 -14.53 -21.05
N GLY A 45 -24.33 -15.70 -21.54
CA GLY A 45 -23.66 -16.96 -21.22
C GLY A 45 -22.19 -16.98 -21.65
N VAL A 46 -21.90 -16.50 -22.86
CA VAL A 46 -20.52 -16.38 -23.38
C VAL A 46 -19.73 -15.32 -22.62
N MET A 47 -20.34 -14.19 -22.25
CA MET A 47 -19.68 -13.12 -21.47
C MET A 47 -19.36 -13.57 -20.04
N LEU A 48 -20.27 -14.32 -19.39
CA LEU A 48 -20.02 -14.94 -18.09
C LEU A 48 -18.92 -15.99 -18.17
N LEU A 49 -18.87 -16.78 -19.25
CA LEU A 49 -17.83 -17.78 -19.46
C LEU A 49 -16.47 -17.12 -19.72
N LEU A 50 -16.44 -15.99 -20.42
CA LEU A 50 -15.23 -15.19 -20.61
C LEU A 50 -14.76 -14.53 -19.30
N ALA A 51 -15.68 -13.98 -18.51
CA ALA A 51 -15.38 -13.39 -17.20
C ALA A 51 -14.87 -14.43 -16.20
N ALA A 52 -15.43 -15.65 -16.20
CA ALA A 52 -14.94 -16.76 -15.41
C ALA A 52 -13.54 -17.21 -15.85
N LEU A 53 -13.27 -17.24 -17.17
CA LEU A 53 -11.92 -17.50 -17.70
C LEU A 53 -10.92 -16.43 -17.28
N ILE A 54 -11.29 -15.15 -17.36
CA ILE A 54 -10.44 -14.04 -16.89
C ILE A 54 -10.18 -14.15 -15.39
N MET A 55 -11.21 -14.50 -14.60
CA MET A 55 -11.07 -14.73 -13.16
C MET A 55 -10.13 -15.92 -12.86
N ILE A 56 -10.19 -17.00 -13.65
CA ILE A 56 -9.24 -18.12 -13.55
C ILE A 56 -7.82 -17.68 -13.90
N PHE A 57 -7.62 -16.87 -14.95
CA PHE A 57 -6.30 -16.33 -15.25
C PHE A 57 -5.79 -15.36 -14.19
N MET A 58 -6.67 -14.57 -13.56
CA MET A 58 -6.32 -13.70 -12.44
C MET A 58 -5.98 -14.50 -11.18
N THR A 59 -6.70 -15.58 -10.88
CA THR A 59 -6.35 -16.46 -9.75
C THR A 59 -5.09 -17.26 -10.03
N ILE A 60 -4.86 -17.72 -11.26
CA ILE A 60 -3.59 -18.35 -11.65
C ILE A 60 -2.46 -17.32 -11.60
N ALA A 61 -2.64 -16.09 -12.07
CA ALA A 61 -1.63 -15.04 -12.01
C ALA A 61 -1.30 -14.64 -10.55
N TRP A 62 -2.33 -14.48 -9.71
CA TRP A 62 -2.17 -14.30 -8.26
C TRP A 62 -1.44 -15.49 -7.64
N PHE A 63 -1.82 -16.73 -7.98
CA PHE A 63 -1.17 -17.93 -7.48
C PHE A 63 0.25 -18.12 -8.04
N THR A 64 0.56 -17.59 -9.23
CA THR A 64 1.91 -17.62 -9.82
C THR A 64 2.80 -16.54 -9.20
N MET A 65 2.21 -15.40 -8.84
CA MET A 65 2.85 -14.33 -8.08
C MET A 65 3.08 -14.75 -6.61
N SER A 66 2.15 -15.51 -6.03
CA SER A 66 2.35 -16.19 -4.73
C SER A 66 3.35 -17.35 -4.82
N ARG A 67 3.60 -17.92 -5.99
CA ARG A 67 4.62 -18.98 -6.19
C ARG A 67 6.04 -18.46 -6.36
N GLU A 68 6.25 -17.16 -6.52
CA GLU A 68 7.59 -16.58 -6.36
C GLU A 68 8.00 -16.47 -4.88
N VAL A 69 7.07 -16.72 -3.95
CA VAL A 69 7.33 -16.89 -2.52
C VAL A 69 6.78 -18.23 -2.06
N GLU A 70 7.16 -19.36 -2.67
CA GLU A 70 6.87 -20.67 -2.07
C GLU A 70 7.73 -21.81 -2.65
N GLY A 71 8.98 -21.86 -2.16
CA GLY A 71 9.71 -23.11 -2.04
C GLY A 71 9.27 -23.86 -0.77
N THR A 72 8.29 -24.75 -0.93
CA THR A 72 8.09 -25.96 -0.11
C THR A 72 7.49 -25.82 1.29
N GLY A 73 6.21 -26.22 1.41
CA GLY A 73 5.56 -26.63 2.65
C GLY A 73 6.19 -27.88 3.27
N THR A 74 7.32 -27.69 3.94
CA THR A 74 7.84 -28.62 4.94
C THR A 74 7.46 -28.03 6.29
N GLN A 75 6.98 -28.86 7.23
CA GLN A 75 6.94 -28.49 8.64
C GLN A 75 8.29 -27.89 9.02
N MET A 76 8.34 -26.56 9.15
CA MET A 76 9.50 -25.85 9.66
C MET A 76 9.59 -26.22 11.14
N THR A 77 10.28 -27.31 11.44
CA THR A 77 11.14 -27.29 12.62
C THR A 77 12.01 -26.06 12.43
N ALA A 78 11.85 -25.07 13.32
CA ALA A 78 12.55 -23.80 13.28
C ALA A 78 14.04 -24.08 13.08
N THR A 79 14.49 -24.02 11.83
CA THR A 79 15.92 -24.01 11.53
C THR A 79 16.35 -22.66 12.06
N SER A 80 17.22 -22.67 13.07
CA SER A 80 17.78 -21.44 13.62
C SER A 80 18.26 -20.58 12.47
N MET A 81 17.81 -19.32 12.40
CA MET A 81 18.34 -18.38 11.42
C MET A 81 19.88 -18.38 11.54
N PRO A 82 20.64 -18.35 10.44
CA PRO A 82 22.11 -18.40 10.48
C PRO A 82 22.74 -17.12 11.06
N PHE A 83 21.92 -16.23 11.61
CA PHE A 83 22.26 -14.97 12.23
C PHE A 83 21.26 -14.60 13.32
N SER A 84 21.65 -13.71 14.22
CA SER A 84 20.79 -13.03 15.19
C SER A 84 20.79 -11.52 14.95
N PHE A 85 19.71 -10.85 15.38
CA PHE A 85 19.67 -9.39 15.46
C PHE A 85 20.19 -8.92 16.81
N GLU A 86 20.85 -7.78 16.82
CA GLU A 86 21.30 -7.09 18.00
C GLU A 86 20.97 -5.61 17.90
N PHE A 87 20.73 -4.97 19.03
CA PHE A 87 20.41 -3.55 19.12
C PHE A 87 21.27 -2.91 20.21
N PRO A 88 21.46 -1.58 20.21
CA PRO A 88 22.20 -0.93 21.28
C PRO A 88 21.46 -1.04 22.61
N GLY A 89 22.19 -1.36 23.69
CA GLY A 89 21.67 -1.33 25.05
C GLY A 89 20.80 -2.52 25.48
N THR A 90 20.34 -3.36 24.54
CA THR A 90 19.60 -4.60 24.82
C THR A 90 19.90 -5.65 23.74
N ASP A 91 19.87 -6.94 24.09
CA ASP A 91 19.93 -8.04 23.10
C ASP A 91 18.64 -8.11 22.23
N GLU A 92 17.64 -7.29 22.58
CA GLU A 92 16.29 -7.31 22.05
C GLU A 92 15.78 -5.85 21.98
N GLY A 93 16.41 -4.91 21.24
CA GLY A 93 16.02 -3.47 21.00
C GLY A 93 15.08 -2.74 21.99
N LYS A 94 14.18 -1.87 21.50
CA LYS A 94 13.10 -1.23 22.29
C LYS A 94 11.74 -1.90 22.04
N TRP A 95 11.47 -2.99 22.76
CA TRP A 95 10.37 -3.93 22.47
C TRP A 95 9.41 -4.01 23.65
N ILE A 96 8.12 -4.17 23.37
CA ILE A 96 7.13 -4.55 24.39
C ILE A 96 6.61 -5.95 24.08
N ALA A 97 6.69 -6.85 25.07
CA ALA A 97 6.35 -8.27 24.96
C ALA A 97 4.94 -8.54 24.37
N LYS A 98 4.00 -7.61 24.55
CA LYS A 98 2.64 -7.65 23.98
C LYS A 98 2.62 -7.67 22.44
N TYR A 99 3.61 -7.08 21.78
CA TYR A 99 3.69 -6.99 20.31
C TYR A 99 4.53 -8.10 19.67
N ARG A 100 5.12 -9.00 20.47
CA ARG A 100 5.92 -10.15 20.01
C ARG A 100 5.10 -11.13 19.16
N THR A 101 3.80 -11.24 19.38
CA THR A 101 2.93 -12.13 18.59
C THR A 101 2.63 -11.61 17.20
N LEU A 102 2.99 -10.35 16.90
CA LEU A 102 2.71 -9.72 15.61
C LEU A 102 3.79 -10.02 14.57
N SER A 103 5.02 -10.35 14.97
CA SER A 103 6.07 -10.84 14.08
C SER A 103 7.08 -11.70 14.85
N ASP A 104 7.34 -12.88 14.33
CA ASP A 104 8.27 -13.88 14.86
C ASP A 104 9.70 -13.77 14.30
N GLN A 105 9.93 -12.85 13.35
CA GLN A 105 11.17 -12.78 12.57
C GLN A 105 11.76 -11.37 12.41
N ALA A 106 11.27 -10.38 13.16
CA ALA A 106 11.61 -8.97 12.90
C ALA A 106 12.05 -8.17 14.11
N GLY A 107 13.04 -7.28 13.92
CA GLY A 107 13.30 -6.13 14.78
C GLY A 107 12.07 -5.23 14.86
N ILE A 108 11.56 -4.92 16.06
CA ILE A 108 10.37 -4.07 16.25
C ILE A 108 10.78 -2.80 16.97
N TRP A 109 10.55 -1.65 16.34
CA TRP A 109 10.53 -0.36 17.02
C TRP A 109 9.09 0.09 17.19
N LEU A 110 8.68 0.23 18.45
CA LEU A 110 7.34 0.67 18.82
C LEU A 110 7.30 2.19 19.02
N VAL A 111 6.22 2.81 18.54
CA VAL A 111 5.80 4.17 18.92
C VAL A 111 4.77 4.08 20.03
N ASP A 112 5.10 4.46 21.26
CA ASP A 112 4.22 4.60 22.41
C ASP A 112 4.69 5.70 23.38
N THR A 113 4.09 5.74 24.56
CA THR A 113 4.37 6.73 25.61
C THR A 113 5.79 6.74 26.15
N ASP A 114 6.53 5.65 25.94
CA ASP A 114 7.88 5.49 26.45
C ASP A 114 8.92 5.42 25.31
N ASN A 115 8.48 5.28 24.06
CA ASN A 115 9.32 5.08 22.88
C ASN A 115 8.73 5.76 21.63
N ASN A 116 9.43 6.67 20.97
CA ASN A 116 8.92 7.43 19.82
C ASN A 116 9.81 7.24 18.56
N LEU A 117 10.18 6.00 18.23
CA LEU A 117 11.21 5.66 17.21
C LEU A 117 12.56 6.38 17.43
N ASP A 118 12.96 6.57 18.69
CA ASP A 118 14.18 7.32 19.03
C ASP A 118 14.18 8.76 18.49
N ASN A 119 13.00 9.39 18.43
CA ASN A 119 12.87 10.82 18.17
C ASN A 119 13.46 11.58 19.37
N GLY A 120 14.65 12.16 19.16
CA GLY A 120 15.51 12.74 20.19
C GLY A 120 14.97 14.02 20.87
N THR A 121 13.71 14.39 20.65
CA THR A 121 13.03 15.53 21.25
C THR A 121 12.46 15.15 22.63
N THR A 122 13.34 15.09 23.64
CA THR A 122 12.91 14.91 25.04
C THR A 122 12.37 16.22 25.63
N THR A 123 11.21 16.69 25.18
CA THR A 123 10.44 17.63 26.01
C THR A 123 9.43 16.83 26.81
N ALA A 124 9.80 16.63 28.07
CA ALA A 124 8.93 16.07 29.09
C ALA A 124 7.60 16.82 29.10
N GLU A 125 6.53 16.04 29.25
CA GLU A 125 5.14 16.46 29.51
C GLU A 125 4.27 16.64 28.25
N GLU A 126 3.54 15.56 27.92
CA GLU A 126 2.20 15.50 27.30
C GLU A 126 2.04 15.15 25.80
N GLU A 127 3.05 15.24 24.95
CA GLU A 127 2.90 14.86 23.52
C GLU A 127 3.73 13.62 23.16
N LEU A 128 3.13 12.46 23.45
CA LEU A 128 3.76 11.14 23.33
C LEU A 128 3.45 10.45 22.00
N GLY A 129 3.56 11.19 20.89
CA GLY A 129 3.24 10.72 19.54
C GLY A 129 4.28 11.16 18.52
N LEU A 130 4.17 10.62 17.31
CA LEU A 130 4.89 11.14 16.15
C LEU A 130 4.05 12.21 15.46
N GLU A 131 4.70 13.30 15.06
CA GLU A 131 4.11 14.39 14.29
C GLU A 131 4.98 14.79 13.09
N PRO A 132 4.40 15.51 12.10
CA PRO A 132 5.18 16.07 11.01
C PRO A 132 6.33 16.97 11.53
N GLY A 133 7.55 16.67 11.09
CA GLY A 133 8.79 17.31 11.54
C GLY A 133 9.67 16.39 12.38
N ASP A 134 9.11 15.32 12.94
CA ASP A 134 9.86 14.37 13.75
C ASP A 134 10.85 13.55 12.92
N SER A 135 11.95 13.17 13.57
CA SER A 135 12.97 12.34 12.95
C SER A 135 13.79 11.59 13.99
N GLY A 136 14.49 10.55 13.55
CA GLY A 136 15.32 9.75 14.44
C GLY A 136 16.30 8.85 13.72
N VAL A 137 17.06 8.11 14.52
CA VAL A 137 18.01 7.11 14.05
C VAL A 137 17.78 5.81 14.81
N LEU A 138 17.63 4.74 14.05
CA LEU A 138 17.48 3.39 14.57
C LEU A 138 18.78 2.64 14.30
N GLU A 139 19.26 1.93 15.31
CA GLU A 139 20.53 1.21 15.25
C GLU A 139 20.29 -0.28 15.45
N PHE A 140 20.88 -1.10 14.58
CA PHE A 140 20.81 -2.55 14.67
C PHE A 140 22.08 -3.19 14.10
N ARG A 141 22.35 -4.43 14.47
CA ARG A 141 23.41 -5.25 13.90
C ARG A 141 22.89 -6.64 13.63
N ILE A 142 23.35 -7.26 12.55
CA ILE A 142 23.14 -8.67 12.28
C ILE A 142 24.43 -9.42 12.62
N ARG A 143 24.34 -10.43 13.49
CA ARG A 143 25.46 -11.25 13.93
C ARG A 143 25.36 -12.63 13.30
N PRO A 144 26.26 -13.02 12.38
CA PRO A 144 26.38 -14.40 11.93
C PRO A 144 26.58 -15.39 13.11
N GLU A 145 25.82 -16.48 13.13
CA GLU A 145 25.94 -17.52 14.16
C GLU A 145 27.06 -18.51 13.83
N GLU A 146 27.09 -19.02 12.59
CA GLU A 146 28.04 -20.07 12.18
C GLU A 146 29.25 -19.53 11.42
N ASN A 147 29.02 -18.74 10.37
CA ASN A 147 30.07 -18.23 9.49
C ASN A 147 30.72 -16.95 10.04
N ASN A 148 31.95 -16.65 9.57
CA ASN A 148 32.61 -15.38 9.95
C ASN A 148 31.94 -14.14 9.33
N SER A 149 31.20 -14.33 8.24
CA SER A 149 30.44 -13.29 7.57
C SER A 149 29.16 -13.84 6.96
N ILE A 150 28.18 -12.97 6.78
CA ILE A 150 26.93 -13.27 6.08
C ILE A 150 26.57 -12.09 5.18
N THR A 151 25.94 -12.36 4.04
CA THR A 151 25.33 -11.33 3.20
C THR A 151 23.83 -11.54 3.19
N VAL A 152 23.10 -10.46 3.48
CA VAL A 152 21.65 -10.48 3.59
C VAL A 152 21.02 -9.34 2.80
N ASP A 153 19.80 -9.57 2.36
CA ASP A 153 18.87 -8.52 1.99
C ASP A 153 18.06 -8.14 3.23
N LEU A 154 17.94 -6.84 3.50
CA LEU A 154 17.11 -6.29 4.57
C LEU A 154 15.78 -5.84 3.98
N CYS A 155 14.69 -6.11 4.69
CA CYS A 155 13.36 -5.63 4.36
C CYS A 155 12.78 -4.87 5.55
N PHE A 156 12.28 -3.66 5.28
CA PHE A 156 11.61 -2.81 6.26
C PHE A 156 10.14 -2.64 5.90
N THR A 157 9.26 -2.86 6.87
CA THR A 157 7.81 -2.74 6.71
C THR A 157 7.23 -1.87 7.82
N LEU A 158 6.33 -0.97 7.45
CA LEU A 158 5.55 -0.19 8.41
C LEU A 158 4.20 -0.87 8.62
N ARG A 159 3.77 -0.92 9.87
CA ARG A 159 2.46 -1.40 10.28
C ARG A 159 1.82 -0.35 11.14
N ALA A 160 0.53 -0.08 10.91
CA ALA A 160 -0.21 0.92 11.65
C ALA A 160 -1.44 0.29 12.31
N PHE A 161 -1.83 0.83 13.46
CA PHE A 161 -2.95 0.31 14.25
C PHE A 161 -3.94 1.42 14.57
N GLU A 162 -5.22 1.10 14.46
CA GLU A 162 -6.30 2.08 14.57
C GLU A 162 -6.45 2.65 15.99
N LYS A 163 -6.90 3.91 16.06
CA LYS A 163 -7.36 4.55 17.29
C LYS A 163 -8.71 3.97 17.72
N THR A 164 -8.69 3.00 18.63
CA THR A 164 -9.94 2.52 19.24
C THR A 164 -10.53 3.61 20.15
N ASN A 165 -11.84 3.84 20.04
CA ASN A 165 -12.60 4.87 20.78
C ASN A 165 -12.59 4.71 22.31
N ASN A 166 -11.93 3.69 22.84
CA ASN A 166 -11.93 3.36 24.26
C ASN A 166 -10.51 3.51 24.81
N ASN A 167 -10.38 4.30 25.88
CA ASN A 167 -9.15 4.55 26.64
C ASN A 167 -8.66 3.32 27.44
N ALA A 168 -9.00 2.10 27.02
CA ALA A 168 -8.61 0.89 27.72
C ALA A 168 -7.27 0.37 27.16
N ALA A 169 -6.25 0.31 28.02
CA ALA A 169 -4.91 -0.23 27.75
C ALA A 169 -4.91 -1.71 27.26
N ASP A 170 -6.06 -2.38 27.34
CA ASP A 170 -6.22 -3.82 27.13
C ASP A 170 -7.06 -4.22 25.91
N LEU A 171 -7.47 -3.29 25.05
CA LEU A 171 -8.16 -3.69 23.81
C LEU A 171 -7.18 -4.27 22.77
N PRO A 172 -7.61 -5.25 21.95
CA PRO A 172 -6.79 -5.77 20.87
C PRO A 172 -6.48 -4.65 19.89
N LEU A 173 -5.20 -4.49 19.56
CA LEU A 173 -4.81 -3.60 18.48
C LEU A 173 -5.37 -4.15 17.17
N VAL A 174 -6.16 -3.33 16.47
CA VAL A 174 -6.64 -3.66 15.13
C VAL A 174 -5.62 -3.10 14.15
N GLU A 175 -4.92 -4.00 13.47
CA GLU A 175 -3.97 -3.61 12.43
C GLU A 175 -4.74 -3.08 11.21
N ILE A 176 -4.22 -2.01 10.63
CA ILE A 176 -4.71 -1.43 9.38
C ILE A 176 -4.11 -2.26 8.24
N THR A 177 -4.69 -3.44 7.98
CA THR A 177 -4.25 -4.31 6.88
C THR A 177 -5.07 -4.08 5.62
N ASP A 178 -6.40 -4.12 5.71
CA ASP A 178 -7.30 -4.13 4.53
C ASP A 178 -8.48 -3.17 4.64
N THR A 179 -8.79 -2.67 5.83
CA THR A 179 -9.96 -1.81 6.09
C THR A 179 -9.77 -0.38 5.58
N ALA A 180 -8.52 0.08 5.48
CA ALA A 180 -8.16 1.42 5.02
C ALA A 180 -6.83 1.44 4.26
N PRO A 181 -6.75 0.88 3.04
CA PRO A 181 -5.50 0.77 2.28
C PRO A 181 -4.86 2.12 1.95
N ALA A 182 -5.65 3.19 1.82
CA ALA A 182 -5.14 4.54 1.63
C ALA A 182 -4.36 5.05 2.86
N LEU A 183 -4.81 4.73 4.08
CA LEU A 183 -4.16 5.16 5.32
C LEU A 183 -2.78 4.51 5.50
N MET A 184 -2.66 3.23 5.10
CA MET A 184 -1.37 2.54 5.10
C MET A 184 -0.42 3.11 4.03
N LYS A 185 -0.93 3.48 2.85
CA LYS A 185 -0.14 4.22 1.85
C LYS A 185 0.34 5.57 2.39
N PHE A 186 -0.51 6.30 3.12
CA PHE A 186 -0.15 7.59 3.69
C PHE A 186 1.01 7.48 4.69
N ILE A 187 0.88 6.65 5.72
CA ILE A 187 1.96 6.51 6.71
C ILE A 187 3.24 5.94 6.09
N ASN A 188 3.13 5.04 5.10
CA ASN A 188 4.30 4.52 4.41
C ASN A 188 5.01 5.60 3.58
N ALA A 189 4.29 6.50 2.92
CA ALA A 189 4.93 7.59 2.19
C ALA A 189 5.55 8.66 3.11
N HIS A 190 4.88 9.02 4.21
CA HIS A 190 5.28 10.15 5.05
C HIS A 190 6.42 9.79 6.03
N ILE A 191 6.53 8.54 6.49
CA ILE A 191 7.72 8.07 7.20
C ILE A 191 8.76 7.61 6.18
N MET A 192 9.67 8.52 5.85
CA MET A 192 10.74 8.27 4.88
C MET A 192 11.95 7.66 5.57
N LEU A 193 12.63 6.71 4.90
CA LEU A 193 13.83 6.04 5.41
C LEU A 193 15.06 6.34 4.55
N PHE A 194 16.21 6.49 5.19
CA PHE A 194 17.49 6.83 4.56
C PHE A 194 18.63 5.99 5.14
N GLU A 195 19.63 5.69 4.31
CA GLU A 195 20.82 4.94 4.73
C GLU A 195 21.82 5.78 5.51
N ASP A 196 21.94 7.08 5.23
CA ASP A 196 22.94 7.93 5.89
C ASP A 196 22.52 9.40 6.01
N ILE A 197 23.32 10.17 6.76
CA ILE A 197 23.27 11.63 6.86
C ILE A 197 24.65 12.19 6.48
N ASP A 198 24.67 13.23 5.64
CA ASP A 198 25.89 13.90 5.24
C ASP A 198 26.49 14.81 6.34
N GLU A 199 27.66 15.40 6.06
CA GLU A 199 28.35 16.30 6.99
C GLU A 199 27.56 17.56 7.38
N ASN A 200 26.52 17.92 6.63
CA ASN A 200 25.66 19.07 6.87
C ASN A 200 24.36 18.69 7.59
N GLY A 201 24.21 17.43 8.01
CA GLY A 201 22.99 16.95 8.67
C GLY A 201 21.84 16.67 7.70
N LYS A 202 22.11 16.49 6.40
CA LYS A 202 21.10 16.19 5.39
C LYS A 202 21.06 14.70 5.06
N TYR A 203 19.88 14.12 5.00
CA TYR A 203 19.72 12.69 4.67
C TYR A 203 20.21 12.35 3.25
N THR A 204 20.75 11.14 3.09
CA THR A 204 21.24 10.58 1.81
C THR A 204 20.90 9.09 1.70
N GLY A 205 20.83 8.57 0.47
CA GLY A 205 20.48 7.18 0.22
C GLY A 205 19.02 6.88 0.56
N LEU A 206 18.09 7.51 -0.16
CA LEU A 206 16.65 7.27 -0.01
C LEU A 206 16.31 5.77 -0.20
N ILE A 207 15.63 5.19 0.78
CA ILE A 207 15.14 3.81 0.70
C ILE A 207 13.68 3.83 0.24
N LYS A 208 13.48 3.67 -1.08
CA LYS A 208 12.17 3.74 -1.74
C LYS A 208 11.29 2.53 -1.36
N SER A 209 10.01 2.78 -1.11
CA SER A 209 9.01 1.72 -0.96
C SER A 209 8.57 1.16 -2.31
N ASN A 210 8.29 -0.15 -2.36
CA ASN A 210 7.65 -0.80 -3.50
C ASN A 210 6.11 -0.72 -3.41
N ALA A 211 5.43 -1.32 -4.39
CA ALA A 211 3.96 -1.38 -4.44
C ALA A 211 3.33 -2.21 -3.30
N GLN A 212 4.11 -3.07 -2.66
CA GLN A 212 3.75 -3.88 -1.49
C GLN A 212 4.02 -3.15 -0.16
N LEU A 213 4.43 -1.88 -0.21
CA LEU A 213 4.77 -1.06 0.97
C LEU A 213 6.03 -1.54 1.72
N GLU A 214 6.88 -2.30 1.05
CA GLU A 214 8.15 -2.83 1.55
C GLU A 214 9.33 -2.00 1.03
N ARG A 215 10.35 -1.89 1.88
CA ARG A 215 11.59 -1.18 1.57
C ARG A 215 12.78 -2.11 1.69
N PHE A 216 13.62 -2.16 0.67
CA PHE A 216 14.74 -3.10 0.64
C PHE A 216 16.08 -2.39 0.67
N ILE A 217 17.00 -2.94 1.45
CA ILE A 217 18.43 -2.68 1.31
C ILE A 217 19.11 -3.99 0.97
N ARG A 218 19.71 -4.06 -0.22
CA ARG A 218 20.21 -5.32 -0.79
C ARG A 218 21.68 -5.55 -0.48
N ASN A 219 22.07 -6.83 -0.43
CA ASN A 219 23.47 -7.26 -0.40
C ASN A 219 24.31 -6.63 0.74
N LYS A 220 23.74 -6.48 1.93
CA LYS A 220 24.49 -5.97 3.10
C LYS A 220 25.26 -7.11 3.75
N SER A 221 26.58 -6.93 3.84
CA SER A 221 27.48 -7.90 4.47
C SER A 221 27.76 -7.55 5.92
N TYR A 222 27.62 -8.55 6.79
CA TYR A 222 27.89 -8.45 8.22
C TYR A 222 28.96 -9.45 8.61
N SER A 223 29.84 -9.06 9.55
CA SER A 223 30.91 -9.91 10.08
C SER A 223 30.66 -10.22 11.55
N LYS A 224 30.93 -11.46 11.96
CA LYS A 224 30.65 -11.99 13.32
C LYS A 224 31.23 -11.13 14.46
N ASN A 225 32.39 -10.53 14.23
CA ASN A 225 33.10 -9.74 15.24
C ASN A 225 33.07 -8.22 14.98
N SER A 226 32.18 -7.75 14.10
CA SER A 226 32.06 -6.31 13.85
C SER A 226 31.44 -5.62 15.06
N ALA A 227 32.12 -4.60 15.61
CA ALA A 227 31.59 -3.81 16.71
C ALA A 227 30.55 -2.76 16.26
N GLY A 228 30.50 -2.43 14.97
CA GLY A 228 29.64 -1.36 14.45
C GLY A 228 28.17 -1.78 14.30
N TYR A 229 27.27 -0.86 14.66
CA TYR A 229 25.85 -0.95 14.33
C TYR A 229 25.59 -0.33 12.96
N THR A 230 24.69 -0.94 12.20
CA THR A 230 24.04 -0.32 11.04
C THR A 230 23.05 0.72 11.55
N LYS A 231 23.07 1.88 10.91
CA LYS A 231 22.12 2.96 11.16
C LYS A 231 21.04 2.96 10.09
N LEU A 232 19.82 3.25 10.51
CA LEU A 232 18.68 3.53 9.67
C LEU A 232 18.08 4.84 10.12
N TYR A 233 18.11 5.82 9.24
CA TYR A 233 17.60 7.15 9.53
C TYR A 233 16.17 7.25 9.04
N TRP A 234 15.32 7.95 9.79
CA TRP A 234 13.95 8.20 9.39
C TRP A 234 13.55 9.65 9.66
N VAL A 235 12.60 10.13 8.87
CA VAL A 235 12.03 11.47 9.01
C VAL A 235 10.57 11.46 8.55
N TRP A 236 9.74 12.18 9.30
CA TRP A 236 8.44 12.67 8.85
C TRP A 236 8.61 14.12 8.43
N PRO A 237 8.60 14.44 7.13
CA PRO A 237 8.74 15.82 6.66
C PRO A 237 7.59 16.69 7.15
N MET A 238 7.89 17.88 7.71
CA MET A 238 6.86 18.78 8.25
C MET A 238 5.96 19.38 7.16
N HIS A 239 6.57 19.71 6.01
CA HIS A 239 5.88 20.35 4.89
C HIS A 239 6.32 19.75 3.57
N LEU A 240 5.46 19.85 2.55
CA LEU A 240 5.82 19.46 1.18
C LEU A 240 7.06 20.19 0.66
N SER A 241 7.28 21.45 1.03
CA SER A 241 8.48 22.22 0.66
C SER A 241 9.78 21.54 1.13
N ASN A 242 9.75 20.81 2.25
CA ASN A 242 10.89 20.06 2.72
C ASN A 242 11.29 18.91 1.79
N LEU A 243 10.42 18.57 0.85
CA LEU A 243 10.61 17.49 -0.10
C LEU A 243 10.86 17.92 -1.54
N ILE A 244 10.37 19.09 -1.95
CA ILE A 244 10.40 19.48 -3.37
C ILE A 244 11.09 20.81 -3.63
N SER A 245 11.50 21.55 -2.59
CA SER A 245 12.19 22.84 -2.76
C SER A 245 13.45 22.72 -3.63
N ALA A 246 13.74 23.77 -4.39
CA ALA A 246 15.01 23.90 -5.10
C ALA A 246 16.15 24.39 -4.18
N GLN A 247 15.82 24.83 -2.96
CA GLN A 247 16.77 25.38 -2.00
C GLN A 247 17.19 24.34 -0.97
N GLN A 248 18.49 24.07 -0.87
CA GLN A 248 19.05 23.10 0.08
C GLN A 248 18.68 23.38 1.56
N SER A 249 18.51 24.66 1.93
CA SER A 249 18.13 25.05 3.29
C SER A 249 16.78 24.48 3.71
N GLU A 250 15.85 24.39 2.76
CA GLU A 250 14.48 23.92 2.98
C GLU A 250 14.36 22.40 2.97
N LEU A 251 15.20 21.71 2.19
CA LEU A 251 15.14 20.26 2.02
C LEU A 251 15.64 19.51 3.26
N VAL A 252 14.97 18.41 3.65
CA VAL A 252 15.47 17.53 4.74
C VAL A 252 16.67 16.69 4.30
N TYR A 253 16.80 16.44 3.00
CA TYR A 253 17.82 15.58 2.40
C TYR A 253 18.84 16.40 1.56
N ASN A 254 19.94 15.76 1.15
CA ASN A 254 20.98 16.40 0.34
C ASN A 254 20.43 16.71 -1.06
N LEU A 255 20.67 17.92 -1.60
CA LEU A 255 20.10 18.37 -2.87
C LEU A 255 20.35 17.42 -4.04
N ASN A 256 21.42 16.62 -4.02
CA ASN A 256 21.70 15.61 -5.04
C ASN A 256 20.65 14.48 -5.08
N GLU A 257 19.96 14.20 -3.97
CA GLU A 257 18.87 13.22 -3.86
C GLU A 257 17.53 13.76 -4.39
N ARG A 258 17.45 15.06 -4.70
CA ARG A 258 16.16 15.74 -5.01
C ARG A 258 15.41 15.08 -6.15
N GLU A 259 16.13 14.73 -7.22
CA GLU A 259 15.52 14.09 -8.38
C GLU A 259 14.92 12.72 -8.01
N ASP A 260 15.64 11.93 -7.20
CA ASP A 260 15.19 10.62 -6.71
C ASP A 260 13.98 10.73 -5.77
N VAL A 261 13.97 11.74 -4.90
CA VAL A 261 12.85 12.00 -3.98
C VAL A 261 11.61 12.46 -4.75
N ILE A 262 11.77 13.39 -5.70
CA ILE A 262 10.63 13.86 -6.50
C ILE A 262 10.05 12.74 -7.37
N GLU A 263 10.90 11.90 -7.94
CA GLU A 263 10.46 10.71 -8.66
C GLU A 263 9.69 9.76 -7.74
N TYR A 264 10.23 9.49 -6.55
CA TYR A 264 9.56 8.65 -5.56
C TYR A 264 8.17 9.19 -5.17
N ILE A 265 8.05 10.51 -4.96
CA ILE A 265 6.77 11.16 -4.66
C ILE A 265 5.79 11.05 -5.85
N ALA A 266 6.26 11.27 -7.07
CA ALA A 266 5.43 11.20 -8.27
C ALA A 266 4.88 9.79 -8.50
N ASP A 267 5.72 8.77 -8.30
CA ASP A 267 5.35 7.36 -8.44
C ASP A 267 4.43 6.89 -7.31
N ASN A 268 4.55 7.48 -6.12
CA ASN A 268 3.78 7.13 -4.93
C ASN A 268 2.82 8.23 -4.48
N LYS A 269 2.30 9.03 -5.42
CA LYS A 269 1.42 10.18 -5.11
C LYS A 269 0.17 9.83 -4.31
N GLU A 270 -0.31 8.59 -4.42
CA GLU A 270 -1.42 8.08 -3.61
C GLU A 270 -1.08 7.89 -2.12
N GLY A 271 0.20 7.84 -1.79
CA GLY A 271 0.69 7.87 -0.41
C GLY A 271 1.01 9.28 0.08
N PHE A 272 1.44 10.19 -0.78
CA PHE A 272 1.80 11.55 -0.35
C PHE A 272 0.63 12.54 -0.31
N PHE A 273 -0.43 12.30 -1.09
CA PHE A 273 -1.48 13.29 -1.28
C PHE A 273 -2.87 12.69 -1.10
N LYS A 274 -3.69 13.37 -0.30
CA LYS A 274 -5.13 13.13 -0.23
C LYS A 274 -5.87 14.03 -1.22
N ASP A 275 -6.97 13.52 -1.80
CA ASP A 275 -7.76 14.22 -2.84
C ASP A 275 -6.91 14.58 -4.07
N ILE A 276 -6.13 13.60 -4.53
CA ILE A 276 -5.08 13.74 -5.55
C ILE A 276 -5.59 14.45 -6.81
N ASP A 277 -4.81 15.43 -7.25
CA ASP A 277 -4.98 16.08 -8.55
C ASP A 277 -4.11 15.37 -9.61
N PRO A 278 -4.67 15.03 -10.80
CA PRO A 278 -3.92 14.39 -11.87
C PRO A 278 -2.74 15.23 -12.41
N THR A 279 -2.69 16.53 -12.11
CA THR A 279 -1.58 17.42 -12.46
C THR A 279 -0.32 17.16 -11.64
N ILE A 280 -0.42 16.44 -10.50
CA ILE A 280 0.73 15.99 -9.72
C ILE A 280 1.55 15.01 -10.56
N THR A 281 2.65 15.52 -11.07
CA THR A 281 3.59 14.84 -11.96
C THR A 281 5.00 15.19 -11.54
N LYS A 282 5.99 14.36 -11.90
CA LYS A 282 7.41 14.64 -11.69
C LYS A 282 7.78 16.05 -12.16
N THR A 283 7.37 16.41 -13.39
CA THR A 283 7.61 17.75 -13.95
C THR A 283 7.00 18.88 -13.13
N ALA A 284 5.77 18.71 -12.64
CA ALA A 284 5.10 19.72 -11.83
C ALA A 284 5.74 19.87 -10.43
N LEU A 285 6.20 18.76 -9.84
CA LEU A 285 6.88 18.76 -8.54
C LEU A 285 8.32 19.30 -8.63
N SER A 286 8.99 19.12 -9.77
CA SER A 286 10.34 19.64 -10.00
C SER A 286 10.39 21.14 -10.30
N ALA A 287 9.26 21.76 -10.65
CA ALA A 287 9.18 23.19 -10.94
C ALA A 287 9.52 24.05 -9.71
N ASP A 288 10.05 25.24 -9.93
CA ASP A 288 10.43 26.15 -8.86
C ASP A 288 9.21 26.56 -8.03
N LEU A 289 9.30 26.48 -6.69
CA LEU A 289 8.22 26.77 -5.74
C LEU A 289 7.65 28.18 -5.96
N ASP A 290 8.50 29.15 -6.26
CA ASP A 290 8.11 30.54 -6.53
C ASP A 290 7.34 30.71 -7.85
N SER A 291 7.43 29.72 -8.74
CA SER A 291 6.69 29.65 -10.02
C SER A 291 5.45 28.75 -9.96
N MET A 292 5.27 28.00 -8.87
CA MET A 292 4.20 27.01 -8.77
C MET A 292 2.85 27.69 -8.48
N THR A 293 2.09 27.93 -9.55
CA THR A 293 0.64 28.21 -9.46
C THR A 293 -0.13 27.12 -8.68
N HIS A 294 0.47 25.93 -8.51
CA HIS A 294 -0.14 24.74 -7.93
C HIS A 294 0.41 24.33 -6.54
N TYR A 295 1.49 24.96 -6.03
CA TYR A 295 2.12 24.51 -4.78
C TYR A 295 1.15 24.55 -3.60
N GLY A 296 0.41 25.66 -3.46
CA GLY A 296 -0.60 25.79 -2.42
C GLY A 296 -1.64 24.67 -2.48
N GLY A 297 -2.02 24.22 -3.68
CA GLY A 297 -2.93 23.08 -3.86
C GLY A 297 -2.31 21.76 -3.39
N TYR A 298 -1.06 21.48 -3.80
CA TYR A 298 -0.39 20.23 -3.43
C TYR A 298 -0.02 20.17 -1.95
N SER A 299 0.40 21.28 -1.36
CA SER A 299 0.65 21.37 0.08
C SER A 299 -0.62 21.06 0.88
N ILE A 300 -1.77 21.61 0.48
CA ILE A 300 -3.05 21.28 1.14
C ILE A 300 -3.36 19.78 1.02
N MET A 301 -3.07 19.15 -0.11
CA MET A 301 -3.29 17.71 -0.30
C MET A 301 -2.35 16.85 0.55
N PHE A 302 -1.10 17.29 0.73
CA PHE A 302 -0.11 16.68 1.61
C PHE A 302 -0.55 16.80 3.07
N ASP A 303 -0.86 18.02 3.54
CA ASP A 303 -1.30 18.27 4.92
C ASP A 303 -2.60 17.52 5.27
N LYS A 304 -3.49 17.31 4.27
CA LYS A 304 -4.68 16.48 4.43
C LYS A 304 -4.35 14.99 4.65
N ALA A 305 -3.29 14.47 4.02
CA ALA A 305 -2.85 13.10 4.25
C ALA A 305 -2.27 12.96 5.66
N ASP A 306 -1.43 13.91 6.10
CA ASP A 306 -0.93 13.99 7.48
C ASP A 306 -2.07 14.03 8.50
N LEU A 307 -3.10 14.84 8.23
CA LEU A 307 -4.27 14.94 9.10
C LEU A 307 -5.05 13.61 9.19
N GLU A 308 -5.12 12.82 8.11
CA GLU A 308 -5.73 11.50 8.15
C GLU A 308 -4.89 10.51 8.97
N ILE A 309 -3.56 10.58 8.89
CA ILE A 309 -2.68 9.78 9.75
C ILE A 309 -2.98 10.10 11.21
N GLY A 310 -2.89 11.38 11.61
CA GLY A 310 -3.07 11.79 13.01
C GLY A 310 -4.46 11.54 13.60
N LYS A 311 -5.51 11.49 12.75
CA LYS A 311 -6.88 11.18 13.21
C LYS A 311 -7.11 9.69 13.47
N ASN A 312 -6.52 8.83 12.65
CA ASN A 312 -6.94 7.44 12.54
C ASN A 312 -5.91 6.45 13.11
N ILE A 313 -4.63 6.83 13.16
CA ILE A 313 -3.54 5.96 13.64
C ILE A 313 -3.25 6.25 15.12
N ARG A 314 -3.09 5.19 15.90
CA ARG A 314 -2.68 5.26 17.31
C ARG A 314 -1.26 4.76 17.54
N TYR A 315 -0.87 3.71 16.84
CA TYR A 315 0.46 3.12 16.95
C TYR A 315 1.03 2.84 15.57
N VAL A 316 2.33 3.05 15.43
CA VAL A 316 3.11 2.65 14.26
C VAL A 316 4.22 1.73 14.74
N ILE A 317 4.48 0.70 13.93
CA ILE A 317 5.58 -0.23 14.12
C ILE A 317 6.42 -0.24 12.85
N LEU A 318 7.72 -0.05 13.00
CA LEU A 318 8.69 -0.40 11.95
C LEU A 318 9.23 -1.80 12.23
N GLY A 319 9.00 -2.71 11.29
CA GLY A 319 9.56 -4.05 11.29
C GLY A 319 10.80 -4.14 10.41
N LEU A 320 11.83 -4.85 10.88
CA LEU A 320 13.03 -5.21 10.11
C LEU A 320 13.13 -6.73 9.99
N SER A 321 13.11 -7.29 8.77
CA SER A 321 13.47 -8.68 8.51
C SER A 321 14.72 -8.77 7.62
N ALA A 322 15.37 -9.94 7.65
CA ALA A 322 16.54 -10.20 6.81
C ALA A 322 16.46 -11.58 6.18
N SER A 323 16.93 -11.70 4.94
CA SER A 323 17.03 -12.97 4.22
C SER A 323 18.43 -13.14 3.65
N THR A 324 18.97 -14.36 3.70
CA THR A 324 20.30 -14.65 3.16
C THR A 324 20.29 -14.59 1.64
N VAL A 325 21.28 -13.93 1.05
CA VAL A 325 21.51 -13.97 -0.40
C VAL A 325 22.19 -15.30 -0.74
N GLY A 326 21.53 -16.11 -1.57
CA GLY A 326 22.02 -17.42 -2.04
C GLY A 326 23.07 -17.32 -3.12
#